data_AF-A0ABD5PTL8-F1
#
_entry.id   AF-A0ABD5PTL8-F1
#
_cell.length_a   1.000
_cell.length_b   1.000
_cell.length_c   1.000
_cell.angle_alpha   90.00
_cell.angle_beta   90.00
_cell.angle_gamma   90.00
#
_symmetry.space_group_name_H-M   'P 1'
#
loop_
_entity.id
_entity.type
_entity.pdbx_description
1 polymer ?
#
loop_
_entity_poly.entity_id
_entity_poly.type
_entity_poly.pdbx_seq_one_letter_code
_entity_poly.pdbx_strand_id
1 'polypeptide(L)'
;MSSTDTAAAGGNVIERAGERIADVVERWMPSPFLFAIILSYVVFVVGMVVEGQGPSDMVLHWYDGFWAFLTFAMQMVLIIMTGFVIAYHPRVNDGLQRLAAVPNSPQQAVVLVGVVSMALAWIHWGFSLVVGAIFAREMGKAAYRKGIDVHYPLLCVAGYMGLGLTWHWGLSGSAPLLLATPGNEFVELGIVDGPVATSATIFSTYALTLTVLSIVFAAIVLYLLTPSARRAEDITAYIPEAELFEASADGGTGEDAVDEPTPETGSDGGPDDGPVPAERIDNSKLLGGIIALTGVAVVGWQFWTQGLDALNLNVLNFAFLFVGIAIYTQPAVYRERFGEAAEAAAGIILLFPFFAGIQGMMTGSGLAETMAEGLLAVSSVDTFPVIAWLTAAVVNLFVPSGGGEWIVLGPSVLEAAHDLGVPTGQATMAYAVGDAHTNLLNPFWALPLLAITRIRAREMFGYAIAMLLALIPFLAVALYVVPY
;
A
#
# COMPACT_ATOMS: atom_id res chain seq x y z
N MET A 1 40.89 -5.03 -2.72
CA MET A 1 39.93 -4.48 -1.75
C MET A 1 38.95 -3.66 -2.57
N SER A 2 37.77 -4.21 -2.82
CA SER A 2 36.74 -3.52 -3.59
C SER A 2 36.20 -2.35 -2.79
N SER A 3 35.69 -1.32 -3.48
CA SER A 3 35.12 -0.09 -2.91
C SER A 3 34.00 -0.32 -1.88
N THR A 4 33.47 -1.54 -1.76
CA THR A 4 32.51 -1.97 -0.75
C THR A 4 33.09 -2.11 0.66
N ASP A 5 34.38 -2.40 0.82
CA ASP A 5 34.97 -2.63 2.16
C ASP A 5 35.19 -1.35 2.97
N THR A 6 35.24 -0.19 2.31
CA THR A 6 35.47 1.12 2.95
C THR A 6 34.19 1.81 3.44
N ALA A 7 33.02 1.48 2.90
CA ALA A 7 31.74 2.06 3.33
C ALA A 7 31.27 1.48 4.70
N ALA A 8 31.53 0.19 4.94
CA ALA A 8 31.13 -0.52 6.16
C ALA A 8 31.79 0.01 7.45
N ALA A 9 32.84 0.83 7.35
CA ALA A 9 33.59 1.35 8.50
C ALA A 9 33.01 2.65 9.11
N GLY A 10 32.08 3.34 8.43
CA GLY A 10 31.58 4.67 8.84
C GLY A 10 30.21 4.70 9.50
N GLY A 11 29.40 3.65 9.36
CA GLY A 11 28.00 3.63 9.80
C GLY A 11 27.83 3.44 11.31
N ASN A 12 26.80 4.05 11.89
CA ASN A 12 26.40 3.82 13.28
C ASN A 12 25.92 2.36 13.48
N VAL A 13 25.69 1.93 14.73
CA VAL A 13 25.31 0.52 15.03
C VAL A 13 23.99 0.11 14.35
N ILE A 14 23.04 1.04 14.22
CA ILE A 14 21.73 0.81 13.61
C ILE A 14 21.87 0.69 12.10
N GLU A 15 22.64 1.58 11.47
CA GLU A 15 22.94 1.54 10.03
C GLU A 15 23.58 0.19 9.65
N ARG A 16 24.62 -0.24 10.40
CA ARG A 16 25.29 -1.54 10.15
C ARG A 16 24.40 -2.75 10.42
N ALA A 17 23.53 -2.68 11.43
CA ALA A 17 22.56 -3.74 11.68
C ALA A 17 21.53 -3.81 10.54
N GLY A 18 21.11 -2.64 10.05
CA GLY A 18 20.20 -2.49 8.94
C GLY A 18 20.75 -3.03 7.63
N GLU A 19 21.99 -2.69 7.29
CA GLU A 19 22.71 -3.23 6.12
C GLU A 19 22.81 -4.75 6.17
N ARG A 20 23.12 -5.33 7.35
CA ARG A 20 23.19 -6.80 7.50
C ARG A 20 21.84 -7.46 7.30
N ILE A 21 20.76 -6.88 7.84
CA ILE A 21 19.41 -7.41 7.64
C ILE A 21 19.03 -7.30 6.17
N ALA A 22 19.34 -6.17 5.52
CA ALA A 22 19.12 -5.96 4.10
C ALA A 22 19.87 -6.97 3.23
N ASP A 23 21.15 -7.23 3.51
CA ASP A 23 21.95 -8.22 2.78
C ASP A 23 21.37 -9.62 2.91
N VAL A 24 20.82 -9.96 4.08
CA VAL A 24 20.14 -11.25 4.29
C VAL A 24 18.82 -11.29 3.52
N VAL A 25 17.99 -10.24 3.63
CA VAL A 25 16.70 -10.13 2.94
C VAL A 25 16.90 -10.19 1.43
N GLU A 26 17.78 -9.38 0.85
CA GLU A 26 18.05 -9.33 -0.60
C GLU A 26 18.58 -10.67 -1.13
N ARG A 27 19.35 -11.41 -0.31
CA ARG A 27 19.96 -12.68 -0.72
C ARG A 27 19.01 -13.87 -0.61
N TRP A 28 18.10 -13.86 0.35
CA TRP A 28 17.31 -15.04 0.72
C TRP A 28 15.82 -14.90 0.50
N MET A 29 15.29 -13.68 0.38
CA MET A 29 13.86 -13.47 0.29
C MET A 29 13.34 -13.92 -1.09
N PRO A 30 12.49 -14.95 -1.16
CA PRO A 30 11.91 -15.40 -2.42
C PRO A 30 10.89 -14.37 -2.95
N SER A 31 10.49 -14.55 -4.21
CA SER A 31 9.40 -13.75 -4.77
C SER A 31 8.09 -13.99 -3.99
N PRO A 32 7.18 -13.00 -3.91
CA PRO A 32 5.89 -13.16 -3.22
C PRO A 32 5.08 -14.37 -3.69
N PHE A 33 5.16 -14.71 -4.98
CA PHE A 33 4.51 -15.89 -5.53
C PHE A 33 5.09 -17.19 -4.98
N LEU A 34 6.41 -17.29 -4.88
CA LEU A 34 7.05 -18.45 -4.29
C LEU A 34 6.75 -18.54 -2.79
N PHE A 35 6.63 -17.42 -2.08
CA PHE A 35 6.13 -17.41 -0.70
C PHE A 35 4.73 -18.00 -0.58
N ALA A 36 3.79 -17.59 -1.43
CA ALA A 36 2.43 -18.13 -1.41
C ALA A 36 2.39 -19.65 -1.64
N ILE A 37 3.24 -20.17 -2.54
CA ILE A 37 3.40 -21.61 -2.78
C ILE A 37 3.96 -22.32 -1.55
N ILE A 38 5.07 -21.83 -0.99
CA ILE A 38 5.70 -22.42 0.19
C ILE A 38 4.72 -22.41 1.36
N LEU A 39 4.04 -21.29 1.60
CA LEU A 39 3.06 -21.16 2.67
C LEU A 39 1.88 -22.11 2.50
N SER A 40 1.41 -22.33 1.25
CA SER A 40 0.39 -23.34 0.96
C SER A 40 0.82 -24.73 1.44
N TYR A 41 2.06 -25.14 1.16
CA TYR A 41 2.57 -26.43 1.64
C TYR A 41 2.85 -26.46 3.15
N VAL A 42 3.25 -25.34 3.75
CA VAL A 42 3.40 -25.24 5.21
C VAL A 42 2.06 -25.46 5.87
N VAL A 43 1.02 -24.73 5.47
CA VAL A 43 -0.33 -24.86 6.03
C VAL A 43 -0.91 -26.24 5.75
N PHE A 44 -0.65 -26.81 4.57
CA PHE A 44 -1.00 -28.21 4.25
C PHE A 44 -0.42 -29.20 5.28
N VAL A 45 0.88 -29.12 5.55
CA VAL A 45 1.56 -30.02 6.50
C VAL A 45 1.09 -29.76 7.93
N VAL A 46 0.93 -28.49 8.31
CA VAL A 46 0.47 -28.11 9.66
C VAL A 46 -0.95 -28.63 9.89
N GLY A 47 -1.87 -28.53 8.93
CA GLY A 47 -3.22 -29.07 9.08
C GLY A 47 -3.24 -30.58 9.22
N MET A 48 -2.33 -31.29 8.56
CA MET A 48 -2.19 -32.74 8.76
C MET A 48 -1.64 -33.10 10.15
N VAL A 49 -0.66 -32.34 10.66
CA VAL A 49 0.05 -32.67 11.90
C VAL A 49 -0.72 -32.22 13.14
N VAL A 50 -1.32 -31.03 13.10
CA VAL A 50 -2.01 -30.41 14.23
C VAL A 50 -3.47 -30.86 14.29
N GLU A 51 -4.20 -30.77 13.17
CA GLU A 51 -5.64 -31.11 13.11
C GLU A 51 -5.89 -32.58 12.72
N GLY A 52 -4.85 -33.34 12.36
CA GLY A 52 -4.98 -34.74 11.98
C GLY A 52 -5.68 -34.96 10.63
N GLN A 53 -5.76 -33.93 9.78
CA GLN A 53 -6.44 -34.00 8.48
C GLN A 53 -5.76 -34.96 7.49
N GLY A 54 -6.55 -35.56 6.61
CA GLY A 54 -6.04 -36.38 5.52
C GLY A 54 -5.37 -35.53 4.42
N PRO A 55 -4.36 -36.06 3.71
CA PRO A 55 -3.75 -35.35 2.58
C PRO A 55 -4.75 -34.94 1.49
N SER A 56 -5.75 -35.78 1.22
CA SER A 56 -6.82 -35.48 0.26
C SER A 56 -7.69 -34.32 0.70
N ASP A 57 -8.01 -34.28 1.99
CA ASP A 57 -8.92 -33.29 2.55
C ASP A 57 -8.26 -31.92 2.51
N MET A 58 -6.97 -31.84 2.88
CA MET A 58 -6.19 -30.60 2.75
C MET A 58 -6.11 -30.08 1.31
N VAL A 59 -5.96 -30.96 0.30
CA VAL A 59 -5.99 -30.52 -1.11
C VAL A 59 -7.38 -30.01 -1.50
N LEU A 60 -8.45 -30.68 -1.06
CA LEU A 60 -9.82 -30.27 -1.37
C LEU A 60 -10.15 -28.93 -0.70
N HIS A 61 -9.81 -28.76 0.58
CA HIS A 61 -9.94 -27.48 1.28
C HIS A 61 -9.20 -26.35 0.57
N TRP A 62 -7.98 -26.61 0.06
CA TRP A 62 -7.24 -25.64 -0.72
C TRP A 62 -7.96 -25.27 -2.02
N TYR A 63 -8.46 -26.26 -2.77
CA TYR A 63 -9.16 -26.03 -4.03
C TYR A 63 -10.50 -25.31 -3.84
N ASP A 64 -11.28 -25.71 -2.83
CA ASP A 64 -12.59 -25.11 -2.54
C ASP A 64 -12.42 -23.65 -2.10
N GLY A 65 -11.41 -23.35 -1.27
CA GLY A 65 -11.05 -21.99 -0.89
C GLY A 65 -10.41 -21.17 -2.00
N PHE A 66 -9.77 -21.78 -3.00
CA PHE A 66 -9.00 -21.09 -4.05
C PHE A 66 -9.81 -20.05 -4.82
N TRP A 67 -11.11 -20.30 -4.96
CA TRP A 67 -12.05 -19.45 -5.70
C TRP A 67 -12.81 -18.47 -4.79
N ALA A 68 -12.59 -18.54 -3.48
CA ALA A 68 -13.11 -17.54 -2.56
C ALA A 68 -12.40 -16.20 -2.80
N PHE A 69 -13.04 -15.10 -2.42
CA PHE A 69 -12.47 -13.75 -2.49
C PHE A 69 -12.13 -13.22 -3.90
N LEU A 70 -12.61 -13.82 -4.99
CA LEU A 70 -12.36 -13.29 -6.35
C LEU A 70 -12.92 -11.87 -6.53
N THR A 71 -14.09 -11.58 -5.95
CA THR A 71 -14.67 -10.23 -5.95
C THR A 71 -13.75 -9.25 -5.22
N PHE A 72 -13.29 -9.63 -4.04
CA PHE A 72 -12.34 -8.85 -3.26
C PHE A 72 -11.01 -8.64 -3.99
N ALA A 73 -10.47 -9.67 -4.65
CA ALA A 73 -9.27 -9.57 -5.46
C ALA A 73 -9.44 -8.55 -6.60
N MET A 74 -10.57 -8.59 -7.31
CA MET A 74 -10.86 -7.62 -8.37
C MET A 74 -11.00 -6.19 -7.83
N GLN A 75 -11.57 -6.03 -6.64
CA GLN A 75 -11.62 -4.74 -5.97
C GLN A 75 -10.21 -4.21 -5.64
N MET A 76 -9.28 -5.07 -5.20
CA MET A 76 -7.89 -4.68 -4.96
C MET A 76 -7.14 -4.31 -6.25
N VAL A 77 -7.40 -5.02 -7.34
CA VAL A 77 -6.89 -4.69 -8.68
C VAL A 77 -7.35 -3.28 -9.10
N LEU A 78 -8.63 -2.97 -8.92
CA LEU A 78 -9.16 -1.65 -9.27
C LEU A 78 -8.55 -0.53 -8.42
N ILE A 79 -8.30 -0.77 -7.12
CA ILE A 79 -7.64 0.21 -6.26
C ILE A 79 -6.27 0.56 -6.83
N ILE A 80 -5.40 -0.43 -7.06
CA ILE A 80 -4.05 -0.13 -7.52
C ILE A 80 -4.07 0.52 -8.91
N MET A 81 -4.89 0.03 -9.84
CA MET A 81 -4.96 0.56 -11.20
C MET A 81 -5.45 2.02 -11.23
N THR A 82 -6.55 2.32 -10.53
CA THR A 82 -7.09 3.69 -10.50
C THR A 82 -6.15 4.66 -9.78
N GLY A 83 -5.47 4.22 -8.73
CA GLY A 83 -4.42 4.98 -8.06
C GLY A 83 -3.23 5.30 -8.96
N PHE A 84 -2.75 4.31 -9.74
CA PHE A 84 -1.66 4.48 -10.70
C PHE A 84 -2.00 5.49 -11.79
N VAL A 85 -3.19 5.36 -12.40
CA VAL A 85 -3.63 6.29 -13.47
C VAL A 85 -3.63 7.73 -12.98
N ILE A 86 -4.10 8.00 -11.77
CA ILE A 86 -4.14 9.36 -11.22
C ILE A 86 -2.73 9.85 -10.85
N ALA A 87 -1.87 8.98 -10.32
CA ALA A 87 -0.50 9.34 -9.90
C ALA A 87 0.37 9.91 -11.03
N TYR A 88 0.23 9.36 -12.24
CA TYR A 88 1.01 9.79 -13.41
C TYR A 88 0.43 11.00 -14.15
N HIS A 89 -0.68 11.55 -13.69
CA HIS A 89 -1.24 12.73 -14.34
C HIS A 89 -0.32 13.96 -14.17
N PRO A 90 -0.04 14.76 -15.23
CA PRO A 90 0.91 15.89 -15.17
C PRO A 90 0.65 16.90 -14.04
N ARG A 91 -0.63 17.20 -13.76
CA ARG A 91 -1.02 18.10 -12.66
C ARG A 91 -0.59 17.62 -11.27
N VAL A 92 -0.44 16.31 -11.07
CA VAL A 92 0.06 15.76 -9.80
C VAL A 92 1.54 16.13 -9.67
N ASN A 93 2.34 15.88 -10.71
CA ASN A 93 3.75 16.23 -10.74
C ASN A 93 3.98 17.74 -10.50
N ASP A 94 3.20 18.61 -11.15
CA ASP A 94 3.26 20.07 -10.92
C ASP A 94 3.04 20.44 -9.45
N GLY A 95 2.09 19.78 -8.79
CA GLY A 95 1.82 19.94 -7.36
C GLY A 95 3.01 19.51 -6.50
N LEU A 96 3.63 18.37 -6.82
CA LEU A 96 4.79 17.86 -6.11
C LEU A 96 6.01 18.77 -6.25
N GLN A 97 6.28 19.30 -7.44
CA GLN A 97 7.38 20.25 -7.66
C GLN A 97 7.19 21.54 -6.85
N ARG A 98 5.95 22.04 -6.74
CA ARG A 98 5.63 23.20 -5.90
C ARG A 98 5.86 22.90 -4.43
N LEU A 99 5.45 21.73 -3.95
CA LEU A 99 5.70 21.30 -2.57
C LEU A 99 7.21 21.11 -2.31
N ALA A 100 7.96 20.58 -3.28
CA ALA A 100 9.41 20.42 -3.21
C ALA A 100 10.16 21.75 -3.10
N ALA A 101 9.56 22.84 -3.57
CA ALA A 101 10.12 24.18 -3.43
C ALA A 101 9.94 24.80 -2.04
N VAL A 102 9.17 24.21 -1.12
CA VAL A 102 8.88 24.79 0.21
C VAL A 102 10.03 24.61 1.22
N PRO A 103 10.65 23.43 1.37
CA PRO A 103 11.65 23.21 2.41
C PRO A 103 12.93 24.05 2.24
N ASN A 104 13.51 24.45 3.37
CA ASN A 104 14.76 25.21 3.45
C ASN A 104 15.84 24.49 4.27
N SER A 105 15.54 23.30 4.79
CA SER A 105 16.52 22.46 5.49
C SER A 105 16.31 20.98 5.16
N PRO A 106 17.33 20.12 5.38
CA PRO A 106 17.21 18.67 5.16
C PRO A 106 16.06 18.05 5.96
N GLN A 107 15.89 18.45 7.23
CA GLN A 107 14.84 17.91 8.09
C GLN A 107 13.45 18.28 7.58
N GLN A 108 13.27 19.54 7.14
CA GLN A 108 12.00 19.97 6.56
C GLN A 108 11.67 19.18 5.29
N ALA A 109 12.66 18.88 4.45
CA ALA A 109 12.48 18.10 3.24
C ALA A 109 12.01 16.67 3.55
N VAL A 110 12.72 15.96 4.44
CA VAL A 110 12.37 14.59 4.85
C VAL A 110 10.99 14.54 5.50
N VAL A 111 10.71 15.44 6.46
CA VAL A 111 9.41 15.47 7.16
C VAL A 111 8.27 15.78 6.20
N LEU A 112 8.44 16.73 5.28
CA LEU A 112 7.39 17.07 4.32
C LEU A 112 7.05 15.88 3.40
N VAL A 113 8.07 15.20 2.86
CA VAL A 113 7.87 13.99 2.05
C VAL A 113 7.15 12.90 2.85
N GLY A 114 7.57 12.66 4.09
CA GLY A 114 6.95 11.67 4.98
C GLY A 114 5.49 11.95 5.29
N VAL A 115 5.18 13.19 5.69
CA VAL A 115 3.80 13.60 6.02
C VAL A 115 2.90 13.52 4.80
N VAL A 116 3.36 13.96 3.62
CA VAL A 116 2.59 13.86 2.38
C VAL A 116 2.36 12.39 2.00
N SER A 117 3.37 11.54 2.06
CA SER A 117 3.23 10.09 1.80
C SER A 117 2.19 9.45 2.72
N MET A 118 2.26 9.71 4.03
CA MET A 118 1.31 9.16 5.01
C MET A 118 -0.12 9.71 4.83
N ALA A 119 -0.28 11.01 4.54
CA ALA A 119 -1.58 11.60 4.29
C ALA A 119 -2.22 11.02 3.02
N LEU A 120 -1.44 10.88 1.95
CA LEU A 120 -1.92 10.28 0.70
C LEU A 120 -2.22 8.80 0.87
N ALA A 121 -1.44 8.05 1.65
CA ALA A 121 -1.70 6.63 1.89
C ALA A 121 -2.98 6.41 2.68
N TRP A 122 -3.27 7.29 3.65
CA TRP A 122 -4.54 7.26 4.37
C TRP A 122 -5.73 7.50 3.43
N ILE A 123 -5.57 8.29 2.37
CA ILE A 123 -6.63 8.48 1.35
C ILE A 123 -6.68 7.29 0.39
N HIS A 124 -5.56 6.96 -0.22
CA HIS A 124 -5.46 5.95 -1.26
C HIS A 124 -4.04 5.37 -1.36
N TRP A 125 -3.86 4.12 -0.95
CA TRP A 125 -2.55 3.49 -0.87
C TRP A 125 -1.86 3.30 -2.23
N GLY A 126 -2.60 2.89 -3.27
CA GLY A 126 -2.03 2.71 -4.62
C GLY A 126 -1.49 4.02 -5.22
N PHE A 127 -2.22 5.11 -5.03
CA PHE A 127 -1.79 6.47 -5.39
C PHE A 127 -0.57 6.92 -4.58
N SER A 128 -0.57 6.73 -3.26
CA SER A 128 0.54 7.12 -2.39
C SER A 128 1.84 6.38 -2.72
N LEU A 129 1.77 5.10 -3.07
CA LEU A 129 2.94 4.30 -3.41
C LEU A 129 3.76 4.93 -4.55
N VAL A 130 3.09 5.37 -5.60
CA VAL A 130 3.72 6.00 -6.77
C VAL A 130 4.08 7.45 -6.45
N VAL A 131 3.15 8.22 -5.90
CA VAL A 131 3.36 9.65 -5.63
C VAL A 131 4.45 9.90 -4.59
N GLY A 132 4.54 9.06 -3.55
CA GLY A 132 5.59 9.14 -2.54
C GLY A 132 6.98 8.95 -3.13
N ALA A 133 7.12 8.03 -4.09
CA ALA A 133 8.37 7.80 -4.80
C ALA A 133 8.75 8.96 -5.72
N ILE A 134 7.80 9.45 -6.52
CA ILE A 134 8.00 10.63 -7.37
C ILE A 134 8.37 11.82 -6.49
N PHE A 135 7.67 12.03 -5.38
CA PHE A 135 7.91 13.18 -4.52
C PHE A 135 9.28 13.12 -3.83
N ALA A 136 9.73 11.93 -3.38
CA ALA A 136 11.07 11.76 -2.85
C ALA A 136 12.14 12.15 -3.89
N ARG A 137 11.97 11.72 -5.15
CA ARG A 137 12.87 12.11 -6.24
C ARG A 137 12.85 13.61 -6.52
N GLU A 138 11.67 14.20 -6.71
CA GLU A 138 11.53 15.63 -7.02
C GLU A 138 12.02 16.51 -5.86
N MET A 139 11.84 16.08 -4.61
CA MET A 139 12.42 16.73 -3.45
C MET A 139 13.95 16.65 -3.44
N GLY A 140 14.53 15.51 -3.83
CA GLY A 140 15.98 15.36 -4.00
C GLY A 140 16.54 16.31 -5.07
N LYS A 141 15.86 16.41 -6.23
CA LYS A 141 16.20 17.37 -7.29
C LYS A 141 16.10 18.82 -6.81
N ALA A 142 15.04 19.17 -6.08
CA ALA A 142 14.84 20.52 -5.55
C ALA A 142 15.88 20.88 -4.48
N ALA A 143 16.22 19.93 -3.60
CA ALA A 143 17.27 20.10 -2.60
C ALA A 143 18.64 20.32 -3.25
N TYR A 144 18.98 19.53 -4.28
CA TYR A 144 20.20 19.70 -5.06
C TYR A 144 20.30 21.11 -5.67
N ARG A 145 19.25 21.58 -6.36
CA ARG A 145 19.20 22.94 -6.94
C ARG A 145 19.39 24.06 -5.91
N LYS A 146 18.96 23.82 -4.67
CA LYS A 146 19.07 24.79 -3.56
C LYS A 146 20.37 24.67 -2.76
N GLY A 147 21.22 23.68 -3.05
CA GLY A 147 22.40 23.38 -2.22
C GLY A 147 22.04 22.92 -0.81
N ILE A 148 20.93 22.19 -0.65
CA ILE A 148 20.51 21.59 0.62
C ILE A 148 21.05 20.16 0.68
N ASP A 149 21.91 19.87 1.65
CA ASP A 149 22.51 18.53 1.88
C ASP A 149 21.47 17.55 2.47
N VAL A 150 20.51 17.11 1.66
CA VAL A 150 19.51 16.10 2.05
C VAL A 150 20.06 14.70 1.79
N HIS A 151 19.91 13.81 2.77
CA HIS A 151 20.29 12.40 2.60
C HIS A 151 19.20 11.65 1.84
N TYR A 152 19.48 11.33 0.57
CA TYR A 152 18.51 10.81 -0.39
C TYR A 152 17.89 9.47 0.01
N PRO A 153 18.60 8.49 0.59
CA PRO A 153 17.98 7.24 1.06
C PRO A 153 16.91 7.45 2.13
N LEU A 154 17.14 8.34 3.10
CA LEU A 154 16.14 8.67 4.12
C LEU A 154 14.93 9.39 3.51
N LEU A 155 15.14 10.20 2.47
CA LEU A 155 14.07 10.85 1.72
C LEU A 155 13.18 9.81 1.01
N CYS A 156 13.78 8.74 0.49
CA CYS A 156 13.04 7.63 -0.10
C CYS A 156 12.27 6.83 0.96
N VAL A 157 12.85 6.57 2.14
CA VAL A 157 12.12 6.01 3.29
C VAL A 157 10.93 6.89 3.65
N ALA A 158 11.11 8.22 3.71
CA ALA A 158 10.01 9.14 3.96
C ALA A 158 8.91 9.02 2.90
N GLY A 159 9.28 8.92 1.61
CA GLY A 159 8.33 8.68 0.51
C GLY A 159 7.55 7.37 0.64
N TYR A 160 8.09 6.41 1.37
CA TYR A 160 7.51 5.08 1.60
C TYR A 160 6.70 4.95 2.90
N MET A 161 6.79 5.92 3.81
CA MET A 161 6.17 5.85 5.14
C MET A 161 4.66 5.66 5.12
N GLY A 162 3.97 6.07 4.05
CA GLY A 162 2.55 5.80 3.89
C GLY A 162 2.21 4.31 3.93
N LEU A 163 2.98 3.48 3.23
CA LEU A 163 2.81 2.02 3.22
C LEU A 163 3.28 1.39 4.53
N GLY A 164 4.24 2.02 5.20
CA GLY A 164 4.77 1.58 6.49
C GLY A 164 3.92 1.93 7.71
N LEU A 165 2.83 2.69 7.54
CA LEU A 165 2.07 3.20 8.68
C LEU A 165 0.58 3.40 8.41
N THR A 166 0.17 4.31 7.54
CA THR A 166 -1.23 4.82 7.55
C THR A 166 -2.17 4.17 6.55
N TRP A 167 -1.65 3.38 5.60
CA TRP A 167 -2.42 2.93 4.44
C TRP A 167 -3.60 2.01 4.79
N HIS A 168 -3.40 1.04 5.68
CA HIS A 168 -4.34 -0.08 5.85
C HIS A 168 -5.51 0.25 6.79
N TRP A 169 -5.36 1.30 7.60
CA TRP A 169 -6.43 1.87 8.41
C TRP A 169 -6.97 3.19 7.82
N GLY A 170 -6.68 3.46 6.55
CA GLY A 170 -7.19 4.60 5.79
C GLY A 170 -8.42 4.29 4.94
N LEU A 171 -8.87 5.29 4.17
CA LEU A 171 -10.02 5.25 3.26
C LEU A 171 -9.91 4.22 2.12
N SER A 172 -8.75 3.60 1.95
CA SER A 172 -8.47 2.53 0.98
C SER A 172 -8.00 1.23 1.61
N GLY A 173 -8.09 1.12 2.94
CA GLY A 173 -7.66 -0.04 3.70
C GLY A 173 -8.45 -1.29 3.34
N SER A 174 -7.74 -2.34 2.91
CA SER A 174 -8.37 -3.57 2.40
C SER A 174 -9.25 -4.26 3.44
N ALA A 175 -8.78 -4.41 4.68
CA ALA A 175 -9.52 -5.07 5.75
C ALA A 175 -10.79 -4.31 6.18
N PRO A 176 -10.73 -3.02 6.58
CA PRO A 176 -11.94 -2.30 7.00
C PRO A 176 -12.96 -2.14 5.88
N LEU A 177 -12.53 -1.94 4.63
CA LEU A 177 -13.47 -1.76 3.53
C LEU A 177 -14.08 -3.07 3.04
N LEU A 178 -13.35 -4.20 3.17
CA LEU A 178 -13.95 -5.52 2.92
C LEU A 178 -15.09 -5.76 3.91
N LEU A 179 -14.85 -5.52 5.21
CA LEU A 179 -15.90 -5.67 6.22
C LEU A 179 -17.08 -4.71 6.00
N ALA A 180 -16.84 -3.49 5.49
CA ALA A 180 -17.89 -2.54 5.15
C ALA A 180 -18.66 -2.90 3.87
N THR A 181 -18.17 -3.86 3.07
CA THR A 181 -18.81 -4.24 1.81
C THR A 181 -20.00 -5.18 2.07
N PRO A 182 -21.20 -4.86 1.56
CA PRO A 182 -22.36 -5.74 1.68
C PRO A 182 -22.12 -7.12 1.08
N GLY A 183 -22.45 -8.17 1.82
CA GLY A 183 -22.28 -9.57 1.38
C GLY A 183 -20.81 -9.99 1.24
N ASN A 184 -19.90 -9.37 2.01
CA ASN A 184 -18.51 -9.83 2.05
C ASN A 184 -18.41 -11.24 2.65
N GLU A 185 -17.32 -11.92 2.33
CA GLU A 185 -17.10 -13.33 2.63
C GLU A 185 -17.08 -13.61 4.15
N PHE A 186 -16.72 -12.63 5.00
CA PHE A 186 -16.75 -12.81 6.45
C PHE A 186 -18.19 -12.90 7.01
N VAL A 187 -19.15 -12.25 6.34
CA VAL A 187 -20.58 -12.41 6.63
C VAL A 187 -21.05 -13.78 6.16
N GLU A 188 -20.62 -14.22 4.97
CA GLU A 188 -21.00 -15.54 4.41
C GLU A 188 -20.45 -16.70 5.25
N LEU A 189 -19.26 -16.54 5.81
CA LEU A 189 -18.63 -17.49 6.73
C LEU A 189 -19.24 -17.45 8.15
N GLY A 190 -20.15 -16.51 8.45
CA GLY A 190 -20.77 -16.38 9.77
C GLY A 190 -19.84 -15.86 10.87
N ILE A 191 -18.70 -15.27 10.49
CA ILE A 191 -17.73 -14.67 11.43
C ILE A 191 -18.27 -13.34 11.97
N VAL A 192 -19.04 -12.62 11.15
CA VAL A 192 -19.72 -11.37 11.54
C VAL A 192 -21.19 -11.40 11.09
N ASP A 193 -22.09 -10.80 11.88
CA ASP A 193 -23.54 -10.82 11.62
C ASP A 193 -23.96 -9.99 10.38
N GLY A 194 -23.10 -9.09 9.92
CA GLY A 194 -23.35 -8.20 8.80
C GLY A 194 -22.16 -7.27 8.52
N PRO A 195 -22.30 -6.36 7.54
CA PRO A 195 -21.23 -5.42 7.22
C PRO A 195 -20.89 -4.50 8.40
N VAL A 196 -19.60 -4.29 8.65
CA VAL A 196 -19.12 -3.39 9.71
C VAL A 196 -18.89 -2.01 9.09
N ALA A 197 -19.69 -1.03 9.50
CA ALA A 197 -19.62 0.32 8.99
C ALA A 197 -18.26 0.99 9.25
N THR A 198 -17.85 1.90 8.36
CA THR A 198 -16.57 2.60 8.50
C THR A 198 -16.52 3.56 9.67
N SER A 199 -17.67 3.97 10.22
CA SER A 199 -17.78 4.66 11.51
C SER A 199 -17.25 3.85 12.70
N ALA A 200 -17.29 2.52 12.63
CA ALA A 200 -16.69 1.63 13.63
C ALA A 200 -15.22 1.29 13.32
N THR A 201 -14.72 1.56 12.11
CA THR A 201 -13.33 1.28 11.73
C THR A 201 -12.59 2.58 11.46
N ILE A 202 -12.48 2.98 10.19
CA ILE A 202 -11.63 4.09 9.71
C ILE A 202 -12.00 5.43 10.35
N PHE A 203 -13.29 5.71 10.54
CA PHE A 203 -13.79 6.96 11.10
C PHE A 203 -14.06 6.89 12.61
N SER A 204 -13.72 5.78 13.27
CA SER A 204 -13.76 5.70 14.73
C SER A 204 -12.80 6.72 15.35
N THR A 205 -13.13 7.23 16.52
CA THR A 205 -12.23 8.14 17.26
C THR A 205 -10.89 7.48 17.53
N TYR A 206 -10.90 6.17 17.77
CA TYR A 206 -9.72 5.31 17.89
C TYR A 206 -8.79 5.41 16.68
N ALA A 207 -9.28 5.05 15.48
CA ALA A 207 -8.47 5.02 14.27
C ALA A 207 -7.98 6.41 13.85
N LEU A 208 -8.81 7.44 14.00
CA LEU A 208 -8.43 8.82 13.69
C LEU A 208 -7.35 9.32 14.66
N THR A 209 -7.48 9.01 15.96
CA THR A 209 -6.46 9.36 16.97
C THR A 209 -5.16 8.63 16.68
N LEU A 210 -5.20 7.32 16.41
CA LEU A 210 -4.02 6.54 16.01
C LEU A 210 -3.35 7.12 14.77
N THR A 211 -4.12 7.51 13.75
CA THR A 211 -3.60 8.13 12.53
C THR A 211 -2.84 9.40 12.83
N VAL A 212 -3.44 10.33 13.58
CA VAL A 212 -2.82 11.62 13.91
C VAL A 212 -1.56 11.42 14.76
N LEU A 213 -1.64 10.60 15.82
CA LEU A 213 -0.49 10.31 16.68
C LEU A 213 0.65 9.65 15.89
N SER A 214 0.33 8.73 14.98
CA SER A 214 1.30 8.01 14.16
C SER A 214 2.01 8.95 13.19
N ILE A 215 1.27 9.85 12.51
CA ILE A 215 1.87 10.85 11.62
C ILE A 215 2.79 11.80 12.40
N VAL A 216 2.36 12.27 13.58
CA VAL A 216 3.18 13.15 14.43
C VAL A 216 4.44 12.44 14.90
N PHE A 217 4.31 11.21 15.40
CA PHE A 217 5.45 10.41 15.86
C PHE A 217 6.44 10.15 14.72
N ALA A 218 5.97 9.68 13.57
CA ALA A 218 6.81 9.43 12.41
C ALA A 218 7.50 10.70 11.91
N ALA A 219 6.81 11.85 11.90
CA ALA A 219 7.41 13.14 11.55
C ALA A 219 8.56 13.51 12.51
N ILE A 220 8.37 13.31 13.82
CA ILE A 220 9.43 13.55 14.83
C ILE A 220 10.60 12.59 14.60
N VAL A 221 10.35 11.30 14.40
CA VAL A 221 11.42 10.32 14.17
C VAL A 221 12.18 10.60 12.87
N LEU A 222 11.49 10.93 11.77
CA LEU A 222 12.12 11.34 10.50
C LEU A 222 13.00 12.59 10.68
N TYR A 223 12.51 13.58 11.43
CA TYR A 223 13.29 14.77 11.78
C TYR A 223 14.59 14.40 12.51
N LEU A 224 14.50 13.50 13.49
CA LEU A 224 15.64 13.06 14.31
C LEU A 224 16.60 12.12 13.59
N LEU A 225 16.10 11.29 12.67
CA LEU A 225 16.90 10.39 11.84
C LEU A 225 17.69 11.13 10.75
N THR A 226 17.32 12.37 10.44
CA THR A 226 18.01 13.17 9.42
C THR A 226 19.47 13.37 9.80
N PRO A 227 20.43 12.82 9.02
CA PRO A 227 21.84 12.91 9.37
C PRO A 227 22.39 14.33 9.17
N SER A 228 23.54 14.60 9.77
CA SER A 228 24.30 15.83 9.53
C SER A 228 24.83 15.89 8.09
N ALA A 229 25.00 17.08 7.52
CA ALA A 229 25.54 17.30 6.16
C ALA A 229 26.78 16.44 5.81
N ARG A 230 27.72 16.25 6.75
CA ARG A 230 28.92 15.41 6.54
C ARG A 230 28.65 13.92 6.24
N ARG A 231 27.46 13.43 6.60
CA ARG A 231 27.01 12.05 6.38
C ARG A 231 25.84 12.00 5.39
N ALA A 232 25.43 13.14 4.84
CA ALA A 232 24.40 13.18 3.83
C ALA A 232 24.99 12.64 2.51
N GLU A 233 24.16 11.91 1.79
CA GLU A 233 24.44 11.44 0.44
C GLU A 233 23.32 12.00 -0.41
N ASP A 234 23.65 12.96 -1.27
CA ASP A 234 22.65 13.61 -2.10
C ASP A 234 22.22 12.71 -3.27
N ILE A 235 21.26 13.20 -4.06
CA ILE A 235 20.70 12.46 -5.18
C ILE A 235 21.73 12.11 -6.27
N THR A 236 22.83 12.86 -6.40
CA THR A 236 23.86 12.62 -7.43
C THR A 236 24.70 11.36 -7.18
N ALA A 237 24.70 10.86 -5.95
CA ALA A 237 25.29 9.55 -5.64
C ALA A 237 24.53 8.38 -6.30
N TYR A 238 23.28 8.61 -6.73
CA TYR A 238 22.34 7.61 -7.24
C TYR A 238 21.90 7.88 -8.68
N ILE A 239 21.74 9.16 -9.04
CA ILE A 239 21.32 9.61 -10.36
C ILE A 239 22.38 10.58 -10.90
N PRO A 240 23.07 10.26 -12.01
CA PRO A 240 24.08 11.16 -12.57
C PRO A 240 23.53 12.57 -12.82
N GLU A 241 24.35 13.60 -12.58
CA GLU A 241 23.90 15.00 -12.68
C GLU A 241 23.29 15.34 -14.06
N ALA A 242 23.86 14.76 -15.13
CA ALA A 242 23.36 14.92 -16.50
C ALA A 242 21.92 14.41 -16.66
N GLU A 243 21.52 13.38 -15.90
CA GLU A 243 20.21 12.73 -15.99
C GLU A 243 19.17 13.31 -15.01
N LEU A 244 19.58 14.17 -14.07
CA LEU A 244 18.68 14.71 -13.03
C LEU A 244 17.50 15.50 -13.60
N PHE A 245 17.70 16.14 -14.75
CA PHE A 245 16.70 17.01 -15.39
C PHE A 245 16.34 16.57 -16.80
N GLU A 246 16.89 15.44 -17.26
CA GLU A 246 16.34 14.76 -18.43
C GLU A 246 14.95 14.22 -18.07
N ALA A 247 14.03 14.24 -19.03
CA ALA A 247 12.71 13.65 -18.89
C ALA A 247 12.88 12.18 -18.48
N SER A 248 12.68 11.89 -17.21
CA SER A 248 12.92 10.57 -16.67
C SER A 248 11.91 9.62 -17.31
N ALA A 249 12.40 8.52 -17.89
CA ALA A 249 11.60 7.51 -18.59
C ALA A 249 10.65 6.71 -17.68
N ASP A 250 10.37 7.19 -16.48
CA ASP A 250 9.55 6.52 -15.47
C ASP A 250 8.06 6.83 -15.60
N GLY A 251 7.61 7.29 -16.77
CA GLY A 251 6.21 7.70 -17.01
C GLY A 251 5.88 9.11 -16.48
N GLY A 252 6.82 9.78 -15.82
CA GLY A 252 6.74 11.21 -15.52
C GLY A 252 7.04 12.01 -16.77
N THR A 253 6.02 12.34 -17.54
CA THR A 253 6.20 13.01 -18.83
C THR A 253 6.96 14.33 -18.66
N GLY A 254 8.04 14.47 -19.43
CA GLY A 254 8.66 15.76 -19.70
C GLY A 254 7.64 16.74 -20.29
N GLU A 255 8.06 18.00 -20.43
CA GLU A 255 7.27 19.11 -20.97
C GLU A 255 6.63 18.85 -22.36
N ASP A 256 6.88 17.69 -22.98
CA ASP A 256 6.38 17.25 -24.28
C ASP A 256 5.10 16.37 -24.26
N ALA A 257 4.57 15.92 -23.11
CA ALA A 257 3.28 15.18 -23.11
C ALA A 257 2.03 16.07 -23.08
N VAL A 258 2.19 17.29 -23.56
CA VAL A 258 1.05 18.10 -24.04
C VAL A 258 0.76 17.78 -25.50
N ASP A 259 1.59 16.97 -26.19
CA ASP A 259 1.11 16.31 -27.38
C ASP A 259 0.05 15.29 -26.95
N GLU A 260 -1.21 15.69 -27.17
CA GLU A 260 -2.36 14.79 -27.23
C GLU A 260 -1.87 13.47 -27.85
N PRO A 261 -2.17 12.29 -27.26
CA PRO A 261 -1.78 11.04 -27.88
C PRO A 261 -2.23 11.13 -29.32
N THR A 262 -1.25 11.15 -30.23
CA THR A 262 -1.53 11.29 -31.64
C THR A 262 -2.45 10.13 -31.94
N PRO A 263 -3.67 10.39 -32.42
CA PRO A 263 -4.69 9.37 -32.48
C PRO A 263 -4.10 8.11 -33.09
N GLU A 264 -4.35 6.95 -32.46
CA GLU A 264 -3.98 5.65 -33.01
C GLU A 264 -4.36 5.68 -34.50
N THR A 265 -3.37 5.82 -35.37
CA THR A 265 -3.56 5.86 -36.83
C THR A 265 -3.81 4.43 -37.26
N GLY A 266 -4.94 3.89 -36.84
CA GLY A 266 -5.55 2.70 -37.37
C GLY A 266 -6.22 3.02 -38.70
N SER A 267 -5.45 3.51 -39.68
CA SER A 267 -5.85 3.42 -41.08
C SER A 267 -4.66 3.56 -42.00
N ASP A 268 -4.58 2.68 -42.99
CA ASP A 268 -3.86 2.85 -44.25
C ASP A 268 -4.43 4.05 -45.06
N GLY A 269 -4.55 5.22 -44.43
CA GLY A 269 -5.13 6.45 -44.98
C GLY A 269 -4.06 7.52 -45.11
N GLY A 270 -4.03 8.22 -46.25
CA GLY A 270 -3.05 9.25 -46.54
C GLY A 270 -3.16 10.48 -45.62
N PRO A 271 -2.21 11.44 -45.71
CA PRO A 271 -2.04 12.55 -44.76
C PRO A 271 -3.19 13.58 -44.69
N ASP A 272 -4.31 13.34 -45.37
CA ASP A 272 -5.36 14.34 -45.66
C ASP A 272 -6.78 13.90 -45.24
N ASP A 273 -6.94 12.69 -44.70
CA ASP A 273 -8.22 12.24 -44.14
C ASP A 273 -8.25 12.57 -42.64
N GLY A 274 -9.05 13.57 -42.26
CA GLY A 274 -9.28 13.92 -40.86
C GLY A 274 -9.85 12.75 -40.04
N PRO A 275 -9.90 12.88 -38.70
CA PRO A 275 -10.20 11.76 -37.80
C PRO A 275 -11.54 11.12 -38.15
N VAL A 276 -11.51 9.79 -38.30
CA VAL A 276 -12.70 8.99 -38.66
C VAL A 276 -13.77 9.10 -37.57
N PRO A 277 -15.06 8.92 -37.88
CA PRO A 277 -16.13 9.11 -36.89
C PRO A 277 -15.96 8.30 -35.59
N ALA A 278 -15.40 7.09 -35.67
CA ALA A 278 -15.09 6.26 -34.50
C ALA A 278 -14.08 6.95 -33.56
N GLU A 279 -12.98 7.44 -34.12
CA GLU A 279 -11.92 8.14 -33.40
C GLU A 279 -12.42 9.42 -32.72
N ARG A 280 -13.38 10.13 -33.34
CA ARG A 280 -14.04 11.29 -32.72
C ARG A 280 -14.92 10.90 -31.53
N ILE A 281 -15.56 9.73 -31.56
CA ILE A 281 -16.38 9.24 -30.44
C ILE A 281 -15.46 8.83 -29.28
N ASP A 282 -14.39 8.10 -29.57
CA ASP A 282 -13.44 7.62 -28.56
C ASP A 282 -12.71 8.77 -27.84
N ASN A 283 -12.45 9.87 -28.56
CA ASN A 283 -11.82 11.08 -28.03
C ASN A 283 -12.81 12.18 -27.60
N SER A 284 -14.10 11.86 -27.51
CA SER A 284 -15.13 12.85 -27.19
C SER A 284 -15.05 13.33 -25.74
N LYS A 285 -14.58 14.57 -25.55
CA LYS A 285 -14.58 15.26 -24.24
C LYS A 285 -16.00 15.44 -23.67
N LEU A 286 -17.02 15.54 -24.52
CA LEU A 286 -18.41 15.64 -24.07
C LEU A 286 -18.87 14.30 -23.48
N LEU A 287 -18.60 13.19 -24.16
CA LEU A 287 -18.97 11.85 -23.68
C LEU A 287 -18.28 11.57 -22.35
N GLY A 288 -16.95 11.77 -22.30
CA GLY A 288 -16.16 11.60 -21.08
C GLY A 288 -16.59 12.54 -19.95
N GLY A 289 -16.92 13.79 -20.26
CA GLY A 289 -17.43 14.75 -19.28
C GLY A 289 -18.80 14.36 -18.71
N ILE A 290 -19.72 13.88 -19.54
CA ILE A 290 -21.06 13.43 -19.09
C ILE A 290 -20.93 12.21 -18.17
N ILE A 291 -20.14 11.20 -18.57
CA ILE A 291 -19.99 9.98 -17.76
C ILE A 291 -19.22 10.28 -16.47
N ALA A 292 -18.19 11.13 -16.51
CA ALA A 292 -17.49 11.62 -15.32
C ALA A 292 -18.45 12.32 -14.34
N LEU A 293 -19.25 13.28 -14.83
CA LEU A 293 -20.22 14.00 -14.00
C LEU A 293 -21.26 13.05 -13.40
N THR A 294 -21.72 12.06 -14.18
CA THR A 294 -22.68 11.05 -13.71
C THR A 294 -22.08 10.25 -12.55
N GLY A 295 -20.85 9.75 -12.69
CA GLY A 295 -20.19 9.01 -11.61
C GLY A 295 -19.95 9.85 -10.36
N VAL A 296 -19.42 11.07 -10.51
CA VAL A 296 -19.22 12.00 -9.39
C VAL A 296 -20.55 12.33 -8.68
N ALA A 297 -21.63 12.52 -9.44
CA ALA A 297 -22.96 12.75 -8.87
C ALA A 297 -23.47 11.54 -8.09
N VAL A 298 -23.26 10.31 -8.58
CA VAL A 298 -23.64 9.08 -7.87
C VAL A 298 -22.86 8.94 -6.57
N VAL A 299 -21.55 9.18 -6.57
CA VAL A 299 -20.74 9.18 -5.34
C VAL A 299 -21.27 10.21 -4.35
N GLY A 300 -21.50 11.45 -4.81
CA GLY A 300 -22.07 12.50 -3.97
C GLY A 300 -23.45 12.12 -3.40
N TRP A 301 -24.29 11.45 -4.19
CA TRP A 301 -25.59 10.96 -3.74
C TRP A 301 -25.49 9.82 -2.70
N GLN A 302 -24.54 8.90 -2.86
CA GLN A 302 -24.28 7.83 -1.87
C GLN A 302 -23.91 8.43 -0.52
N PHE A 303 -22.93 9.34 -0.48
CA PHE A 303 -22.53 10.02 0.76
C PHE A 303 -23.60 10.96 1.32
N TRP A 304 -24.43 11.57 0.46
CA TRP A 304 -25.57 12.38 0.91
C TRP A 304 -26.65 11.55 1.63
N THR A 305 -26.90 10.33 1.15
CA THR A 305 -27.97 9.47 1.66
C THR A 305 -27.55 8.62 2.85
N GLN A 306 -26.31 8.13 2.87
CA GLN A 306 -25.80 7.19 3.88
C GLN A 306 -24.73 7.82 4.79
N GLY A 307 -24.32 9.06 4.56
CA GLY A 307 -23.23 9.69 5.31
C GLY A 307 -21.89 8.99 5.06
N LEU A 308 -21.04 8.96 6.08
CA LEU A 308 -19.71 8.32 5.98
C LEU A 308 -19.79 6.79 5.85
N ASP A 309 -20.88 6.17 6.31
CA ASP A 309 -21.09 4.73 6.23
C ASP A 309 -21.31 4.24 4.78
N ALA A 310 -21.50 5.16 3.83
CA ALA A 310 -21.49 4.85 2.40
C ALA A 310 -20.15 4.25 1.93
N LEU A 311 -19.05 4.54 2.65
CA LEU A 311 -17.71 4.14 2.24
C LEU A 311 -17.53 2.62 2.37
N ASN A 312 -17.27 1.98 1.23
CA ASN A 312 -16.84 0.58 1.11
C ASN A 312 -15.94 0.44 -0.15
N LEU A 313 -15.47 -0.77 -0.44
CA LEU A 313 -14.57 -1.01 -1.58
C LEU A 313 -15.17 -0.59 -2.93
N ASN A 314 -16.45 -0.88 -3.16
CA ASN A 314 -17.12 -0.55 -4.43
C ASN A 314 -17.27 0.96 -4.60
N VAL A 315 -17.68 1.67 -3.55
CA VAL A 315 -17.85 3.13 -3.60
C VAL A 315 -16.51 3.83 -3.79
N LEU A 316 -15.45 3.38 -3.12
CA LEU A 316 -14.11 3.93 -3.30
C LEU A 316 -13.59 3.70 -4.73
N ASN A 317 -13.64 2.45 -5.22
CA ASN A 317 -13.19 2.13 -6.58
C ASN A 317 -13.97 2.89 -7.63
N PHE A 318 -15.29 2.99 -7.46
CA PHE A 318 -16.14 3.79 -8.33
C PHE A 318 -15.72 5.27 -8.28
N ALA A 319 -15.50 5.85 -7.10
CA ALA A 319 -15.05 7.23 -6.98
C ALA A 319 -13.73 7.48 -7.72
N PHE A 320 -12.71 6.65 -7.50
CA PHE A 320 -11.40 6.83 -8.12
C PHE A 320 -11.39 6.56 -9.63
N LEU A 321 -12.18 5.59 -10.11
CA LEU A 321 -12.38 5.35 -11.54
C LEU A 321 -12.93 6.62 -12.22
N PHE A 322 -13.99 7.22 -11.67
CA PHE A 322 -14.64 8.37 -12.27
C PHE A 322 -13.89 9.69 -12.04
N VAL A 323 -13.12 9.83 -10.95
CA VAL A 323 -12.14 10.92 -10.80
C VAL A 323 -11.08 10.83 -11.89
N GLY A 324 -10.57 9.63 -12.17
CA GLY A 324 -9.66 9.40 -13.28
C GLY A 324 -10.26 9.84 -14.63
N ILE A 325 -11.47 9.39 -14.95
CA ILE A 325 -12.17 9.83 -16.18
C ILE A 325 -12.39 11.35 -16.20
N ALA A 326 -12.73 11.97 -15.07
CA ALA A 326 -12.90 13.43 -14.98
C ALA A 326 -11.60 14.18 -15.28
N ILE A 327 -10.47 13.69 -14.76
CA ILE A 327 -9.15 14.30 -14.92
C ILE A 327 -8.70 14.31 -16.39
N TYR A 328 -8.86 13.18 -17.08
CA TYR A 328 -8.46 13.02 -18.48
C TYR A 328 -9.51 13.52 -19.47
N THR A 329 -10.79 13.43 -19.12
CA THR A 329 -11.98 13.84 -19.89
C THR A 329 -12.17 13.14 -21.25
N GLN A 330 -11.11 12.63 -21.88
CA GLN A 330 -11.15 11.85 -23.12
C GLN A 330 -11.13 10.34 -22.79
N PRO A 331 -12.18 9.58 -23.14
CA PRO A 331 -12.26 8.15 -22.84
C PRO A 331 -11.08 7.32 -23.41
N ALA A 332 -10.64 7.60 -24.64
CA ALA A 332 -9.52 6.91 -25.26
C ALA A 332 -8.22 7.05 -24.47
N VAL A 333 -7.90 8.27 -24.02
CA VAL A 333 -6.70 8.55 -23.22
C VAL A 333 -6.79 7.86 -21.86
N TYR A 334 -7.95 7.93 -21.21
CA TYR A 334 -8.14 7.22 -19.94
C TYR A 334 -7.97 5.71 -20.10
N ARG A 335 -8.53 5.12 -21.17
CA ARG A 335 -8.38 3.68 -21.51
C ARG A 335 -6.92 3.30 -21.68
N GLU A 336 -6.14 4.09 -22.41
CA GLU A 336 -4.71 3.85 -22.63
C GLU A 336 -3.94 3.85 -21.30
N ARG A 337 -4.10 4.90 -20.48
CA ARG A 337 -3.47 4.99 -19.15
C ARG A 337 -3.90 3.88 -18.21
N PHE A 338 -5.17 3.48 -18.27
CA PHE A 338 -5.67 2.34 -17.49
C PHE A 338 -5.06 1.01 -17.95
N GLY A 339 -4.80 0.86 -19.25
CA GLY A 339 -4.09 -0.29 -19.82
C GLY A 339 -2.63 -0.37 -19.33
N GLU A 340 -1.91 0.76 -19.30
CA GLU A 340 -0.55 0.85 -18.74
C GLU A 340 -0.52 0.44 -17.26
N ALA A 341 -1.55 0.81 -16.49
CA ALA A 341 -1.65 0.46 -15.07
C ALA A 341 -1.93 -1.04 -14.79
N ALA A 342 -2.29 -1.83 -15.80
CA ALA A 342 -2.64 -3.25 -15.61
C ALA A 342 -1.45 -4.11 -15.17
N GLU A 343 -0.23 -3.76 -15.61
CA GLU A 343 0.98 -4.48 -15.20
C GLU A 343 1.22 -4.39 -13.68
N ALA A 344 0.87 -3.25 -13.06
CA ALA A 344 0.98 -3.06 -11.63
C ALA A 344 0.05 -4.01 -10.83
N ALA A 345 -1.03 -4.51 -11.43
CA ALA A 345 -1.99 -5.40 -10.79
C ALA A 345 -1.68 -6.90 -10.96
N ALA A 346 -0.69 -7.27 -11.78
CA ALA A 346 -0.41 -8.67 -12.12
C ALA A 346 -0.13 -9.55 -10.88
N GLY A 347 0.60 -9.00 -9.90
CA GLY A 347 0.89 -9.68 -8.64
C GLY A 347 -0.38 -9.98 -7.84
N ILE A 348 -1.31 -9.03 -7.75
CA ILE A 348 -2.59 -9.21 -7.03
C ILE A 348 -3.41 -10.32 -7.69
N ILE A 349 -3.54 -10.28 -9.02
CA ILE A 349 -4.32 -11.26 -9.80
C ILE A 349 -3.80 -12.68 -9.57
N LEU A 350 -2.47 -12.85 -9.53
CA LEU A 350 -1.85 -14.17 -9.36
C LEU A 350 -1.92 -14.67 -7.91
N LEU A 351 -1.72 -13.78 -6.92
CA LEU A 351 -1.51 -14.18 -5.52
C LEU A 351 -2.80 -14.43 -4.74
N PHE A 352 -3.85 -13.64 -4.99
CA PHE A 352 -5.07 -13.70 -4.18
C PHE A 352 -5.72 -15.09 -4.16
N PRO A 353 -5.84 -15.82 -5.28
CA PRO A 353 -6.38 -17.18 -5.26
C PRO A 353 -5.56 -18.15 -4.39
N PHE A 354 -4.24 -17.98 -4.30
CA PHE A 354 -3.40 -18.80 -3.42
C PHE A 354 -3.65 -18.49 -1.95
N PHE A 355 -3.81 -17.21 -1.58
CA PHE A 355 -4.14 -16.82 -0.21
C PHE A 355 -5.55 -17.31 0.19
N ALA A 356 -6.52 -17.24 -0.73
CA ALA A 356 -7.84 -17.81 -0.53
C ALA A 356 -7.78 -19.34 -0.37
N GLY A 357 -6.96 -20.04 -1.16
CA GLY A 357 -6.72 -21.48 -0.96
C GLY A 357 -6.08 -21.81 0.39
N ILE A 358 -5.12 -20.99 0.85
CA ILE A 358 -4.54 -21.11 2.20
C ILE A 358 -5.62 -20.95 3.28
N GLN A 359 -6.47 -19.93 3.16
CA GLN A 359 -7.59 -19.73 4.08
C GLN A 359 -8.57 -20.92 4.03
N GLY A 360 -8.87 -21.46 2.85
CA GLY A 360 -9.69 -22.65 2.70
C GLY A 360 -9.14 -23.83 3.49
N MET A 361 -7.82 -24.08 3.41
CA MET A 361 -7.14 -25.05 4.28
C MET A 361 -7.25 -24.69 5.75
N MET A 362 -7.05 -23.43 6.14
CA MET A 362 -7.11 -23.03 7.55
C MET A 362 -8.48 -23.25 8.17
N THR A 363 -9.55 -22.81 7.50
CA THR A 363 -10.92 -22.97 8.01
C THR A 363 -11.41 -24.40 7.85
N GLY A 364 -11.16 -25.05 6.72
CA GLY A 364 -11.59 -26.42 6.48
C GLY A 364 -10.94 -27.45 7.41
N SER A 365 -9.69 -27.21 7.80
CA SER A 365 -8.95 -28.12 8.70
C SER A 365 -9.26 -27.94 10.18
N GLY A 366 -9.66 -26.74 10.63
CA GLY A 366 -9.75 -26.35 12.04
C GLY A 366 -8.60 -25.45 12.52
N LEU A 367 -7.55 -25.26 11.72
CA LEU A 367 -6.40 -24.42 12.11
C LEU A 367 -6.76 -22.97 12.43
N ALA A 368 -7.78 -22.40 11.79
CA ALA A 368 -8.24 -21.05 12.08
C ALA A 368 -8.75 -20.92 13.52
N GLU A 369 -9.49 -21.92 14.00
CA GLU A 369 -10.01 -22.01 15.37
C GLU A 369 -8.85 -22.21 16.37
N THR A 370 -7.93 -23.15 16.08
CA THR A 370 -6.72 -23.37 16.88
C THR A 370 -5.87 -22.09 17.01
N MET A 371 -5.77 -21.29 15.94
CA MET A 371 -5.08 -20.01 16.00
C MET A 371 -5.85 -18.98 16.83
N ALA A 372 -7.18 -18.94 16.73
CA ALA A 372 -8.03 -18.07 17.56
C ALA A 372 -7.87 -18.42 19.05
N GLU A 373 -7.91 -19.70 19.42
CA GLU A 373 -7.66 -20.17 20.79
C GLU A 373 -6.27 -19.75 21.31
N GLY A 374 -5.25 -19.81 20.45
CA GLY A 374 -3.91 -19.34 20.78
C GLY A 374 -3.86 -17.84 21.08
N LEU A 375 -4.56 -17.03 20.28
CA LEU A 375 -4.70 -15.58 20.51
C LEU A 375 -5.46 -15.29 21.82
N LEU A 376 -6.55 -16.01 22.07
CA LEU A 376 -7.34 -15.93 23.30
C LEU A 376 -6.50 -16.25 24.54
N ALA A 377 -5.70 -17.31 24.49
CA ALA A 377 -4.91 -17.79 25.63
C ALA A 377 -3.86 -16.77 26.13
N VAL A 378 -3.42 -15.85 25.28
CA VAL A 378 -2.39 -14.85 25.60
C VAL A 378 -2.95 -13.42 25.69
N SER A 379 -4.25 -13.23 25.49
CA SER A 379 -4.89 -11.92 25.41
C SER A 379 -5.93 -11.69 26.50
N SER A 380 -6.11 -10.42 26.88
CA SER A 380 -7.29 -9.92 27.58
C SER A 380 -7.95 -8.84 26.70
N VAL A 381 -9.13 -8.35 27.08
CA VAL A 381 -9.81 -7.24 26.38
C VAL A 381 -8.87 -6.05 26.16
N ASP A 382 -8.12 -5.66 27.20
CA ASP A 382 -7.23 -4.50 27.15
C ASP A 382 -5.94 -4.76 26.35
N THR A 383 -5.40 -5.99 26.36
CA THR A 383 -4.14 -6.31 25.66
C THR A 383 -4.35 -6.80 24.24
N PHE A 384 -5.58 -7.20 23.87
CA PHE A 384 -5.89 -7.79 22.58
C PHE A 384 -5.46 -6.93 21.38
N PRO A 385 -5.67 -5.60 21.34
CA PRO A 385 -5.20 -4.79 20.22
C PRO A 385 -3.68 -4.88 20.00
N VAL A 386 -2.90 -4.98 21.08
CA VAL A 386 -1.43 -5.13 20.99
C VAL A 386 -1.07 -6.52 20.48
N ILE A 387 -1.75 -7.57 20.95
CA ILE A 387 -1.49 -8.95 20.49
C ILE A 387 -1.89 -9.13 19.03
N ALA A 388 -3.04 -8.62 18.61
CA ALA A 388 -3.49 -8.65 17.22
C ALA A 388 -2.53 -7.90 16.29
N TRP A 389 -2.06 -6.71 16.71
CA TRP A 389 -1.02 -5.97 15.99
C TRP A 389 0.28 -6.76 15.84
N LEU A 390 0.80 -7.35 16.92
CA LEU A 390 2.03 -8.14 16.86
C LEU A 390 1.87 -9.38 15.98
N THR A 391 0.70 -10.03 16.04
CA THR A 391 0.40 -11.20 15.22
C THR A 391 0.40 -10.86 13.74
N ALA A 392 -0.34 -9.81 13.34
CA ALA A 392 -0.35 -9.33 11.96
C ALA A 392 1.04 -8.85 11.51
N ALA A 393 1.77 -8.12 12.36
CA ALA A 393 3.12 -7.70 12.05
C ALA A 393 4.06 -8.90 11.75
N VAL A 394 3.91 -10.02 12.46
CA VAL A 394 4.71 -11.22 12.20
C VAL A 394 4.23 -11.95 10.94
N VAL A 395 2.92 -12.12 10.76
CA VAL A 395 2.35 -12.83 9.61
C VAL A 395 2.63 -12.10 8.30
N ASN A 396 2.55 -10.77 8.28
CA ASN A 396 2.86 -9.94 7.10
C ASN A 396 4.31 -10.11 6.57
N LEU A 397 5.26 -10.57 7.40
CA LEU A 397 6.61 -10.92 6.92
C LEU A 397 6.61 -12.15 6.00
N PHE A 398 5.57 -12.98 6.06
CA PHE A 398 5.38 -14.19 5.26
C PHE A 398 4.30 -14.01 4.19
N VAL A 399 3.32 -13.15 4.45
CA VAL A 399 2.21 -12.81 3.54
C VAL A 399 2.26 -11.31 3.24
N PRO A 400 3.13 -10.84 2.32
CA PRO A 400 3.36 -9.42 2.08
C PRO A 400 2.24 -8.78 1.23
N SER A 401 0.99 -8.89 1.69
CA SER A 401 -0.21 -8.40 1.03
C SER A 401 -1.31 -8.18 2.06
N GLY A 402 -1.60 -6.95 2.46
CA GLY A 402 -2.59 -6.72 3.52
C GLY A 402 -4.01 -7.20 3.23
N GLY A 403 -4.38 -7.39 1.96
CA GLY A 403 -5.62 -8.09 1.59
C GLY A 403 -5.49 -9.61 1.68
N GLY A 404 -4.40 -10.17 1.17
CA GLY A 404 -4.11 -11.60 1.25
C GLY A 404 -3.90 -12.11 2.67
N GLU A 405 -3.19 -11.34 3.49
CA GLU A 405 -3.02 -11.59 4.91
C GLU A 405 -4.38 -11.53 5.62
N TRP A 406 -5.25 -10.58 5.27
CA TRP A 406 -6.55 -10.45 5.92
C TRP A 406 -7.45 -11.64 5.61
N ILE A 407 -7.37 -12.18 4.38
CA ILE A 407 -8.04 -13.44 4.02
C ILE A 407 -7.57 -14.57 4.95
N VAL A 408 -6.26 -14.70 5.16
CA VAL A 408 -5.66 -15.82 5.92
C VAL A 408 -5.86 -15.67 7.44
N LEU A 409 -5.63 -14.47 7.98
CA LEU A 409 -5.55 -14.20 9.42
C LEU A 409 -6.84 -13.61 10.00
N GLY A 410 -7.61 -12.90 9.19
CA GLY A 410 -8.81 -12.17 9.63
C GLY A 410 -9.80 -13.04 10.41
N PRO A 411 -10.15 -14.26 9.96
CA PRO A 411 -11.09 -15.11 10.68
C PRO A 411 -10.68 -15.37 12.14
N SER A 412 -9.43 -15.81 12.36
CA SER A 412 -8.92 -16.08 13.69
C SER A 412 -8.85 -14.84 14.58
N VAL A 413 -8.52 -13.68 14.02
CA VAL A 413 -8.50 -12.40 14.77
C VAL A 413 -9.91 -11.99 15.17
N LEU A 414 -10.88 -12.07 14.26
CA LEU A 414 -12.24 -11.64 14.53
C LEU A 414 -12.97 -12.59 15.49
N GLU A 415 -12.73 -13.89 15.37
CA GLU A 415 -13.27 -14.90 16.28
C GLU A 415 -12.72 -14.72 17.70
N ALA A 416 -11.40 -14.58 17.86
CA ALA A 416 -10.80 -14.28 19.15
C ALA A 416 -11.29 -12.94 19.74
N ALA A 417 -11.50 -11.92 18.90
CA ALA A 417 -12.05 -10.65 19.34
C ALA A 417 -13.49 -10.81 19.85
N HIS A 418 -14.33 -11.53 19.11
CA HIS A 418 -15.71 -11.81 19.48
C HIS A 418 -15.79 -12.51 20.85
N ASP A 419 -14.98 -13.54 21.05
CA ASP A 419 -14.99 -14.34 22.29
C ASP A 419 -14.47 -13.58 23.51
N LEU A 420 -13.56 -12.62 23.33
CA LEU A 420 -13.14 -11.70 24.38
C LEU A 420 -14.13 -10.54 24.61
N GLY A 421 -15.06 -10.31 23.69
CA GLY A 421 -15.94 -9.13 23.70
C GLY A 421 -15.24 -7.84 23.25
N VAL A 422 -14.17 -7.95 22.46
CA VAL A 422 -13.49 -6.81 21.81
C VAL A 422 -14.27 -6.42 20.55
N PRO A 423 -14.57 -5.13 20.34
CA PRO A 423 -15.27 -4.69 19.13
C PRO A 423 -14.54 -5.09 17.84
N THR A 424 -15.27 -5.65 16.88
CA THR A 424 -14.76 -6.06 15.56
C THR A 424 -13.97 -4.94 14.87
N GLY A 425 -14.46 -3.69 14.99
CA GLY A 425 -13.78 -2.52 14.43
C GLY A 425 -12.41 -2.27 15.06
N GLN A 426 -12.28 -2.40 16.39
CA GLN A 426 -11.01 -2.24 17.10
C GLN A 426 -10.01 -3.35 16.71
N ALA A 427 -10.48 -4.59 16.65
CA ALA A 427 -9.67 -5.74 16.23
C ALA A 427 -9.15 -5.57 14.79
N THR A 428 -10.02 -5.12 13.89
CA THR A 428 -9.66 -4.85 12.48
C THR A 428 -8.62 -3.75 12.37
N MET A 429 -8.73 -2.67 13.16
CA MET A 429 -7.73 -1.60 13.18
C MET A 429 -6.40 -2.09 13.77
N ALA A 430 -6.42 -2.89 14.83
CA ALA A 430 -5.20 -3.48 15.40
C ALA A 430 -4.47 -4.37 14.39
N TYR A 431 -5.20 -5.23 13.68
CA TYR A 431 -4.68 -6.01 12.56
C TYR A 431 -4.08 -5.10 11.47
N ALA A 432 -4.84 -4.11 11.01
CA ALA A 432 -4.41 -3.20 9.94
C ALA A 432 -3.14 -2.42 10.34
N VAL A 433 -2.97 -2.15 11.63
CA VAL A 433 -1.75 -1.54 12.15
C VAL A 433 -0.54 -2.48 12.02
N GLY A 434 -0.74 -3.77 12.23
CA GLY A 434 0.33 -4.78 12.19
C GLY A 434 0.82 -5.04 10.77
N ASP A 435 -0.11 -5.21 9.84
CA ASP A 435 0.18 -5.28 8.41
C ASP A 435 1.02 -4.06 7.98
N ALA A 436 0.51 -2.85 8.21
CA ALA A 436 1.15 -1.64 7.72
C ALA A 436 2.56 -1.46 8.32
N HIS A 437 2.71 -1.72 9.61
CA HIS A 437 3.96 -1.53 10.35
C HIS A 437 5.16 -2.25 9.73
N THR A 438 4.98 -3.49 9.27
CA THR A 438 6.10 -4.31 8.77
C THR A 438 6.31 -4.24 7.26
N ASN A 439 5.45 -3.50 6.54
CA ASN A 439 5.67 -3.20 5.11
C ASN A 439 6.95 -2.43 4.84
N LEU A 440 7.52 -1.74 5.84
CA LEU A 440 8.85 -1.13 5.76
C LEU A 440 9.97 -2.14 5.47
N LEU A 441 9.75 -3.44 5.76
CA LEU A 441 10.69 -4.52 5.47
C LEU A 441 10.33 -5.32 4.21
N ASN A 442 9.09 -5.21 3.72
CA ASN A 442 8.60 -5.98 2.59
C ASN A 442 9.13 -5.42 1.26
N PRO A 443 10.03 -6.13 0.56
CA PRO A 443 10.64 -5.63 -0.67
C PRO A 443 9.63 -5.47 -1.81
N PHE A 444 8.54 -6.27 -1.81
CA PHE A 444 7.52 -6.22 -2.85
C PHE A 444 6.94 -4.81 -3.03
N TRP A 445 6.53 -4.20 -1.92
CA TRP A 445 5.97 -2.85 -1.91
C TRP A 445 7.04 -1.77 -2.13
N ALA A 446 8.31 -2.06 -1.86
CA ALA A 446 9.40 -1.15 -2.16
C ALA A 446 9.75 -1.11 -3.66
N LEU A 447 9.41 -2.12 -4.47
CA LEU A 447 9.85 -2.18 -5.88
C LEU A 447 9.50 -0.92 -6.70
N PRO A 448 8.28 -0.36 -6.66
CA PRO A 448 7.97 0.85 -7.41
C PRO A 448 8.78 2.06 -6.93
N LEU A 449 8.99 2.19 -5.61
CA LEU A 449 9.82 3.22 -5.02
C LEU A 449 11.26 3.13 -5.52
N LEU A 450 11.85 1.93 -5.45
CA LEU A 450 13.23 1.67 -5.88
C LEU A 450 13.42 1.94 -7.37
N ALA A 451 12.44 1.57 -8.20
CA ALA A 451 12.48 1.82 -9.64
C ALA A 451 12.51 3.32 -9.99
N ILE A 452 11.67 4.13 -9.31
CA ILE A 452 11.57 5.59 -9.56
C ILE A 452 12.76 6.36 -8.98
N THR A 453 13.21 5.97 -7.78
CA THR A 453 14.28 6.67 -7.04
C THR A 453 15.69 6.18 -7.39
N ARG A 454 15.80 5.00 -8.03
CA ARG A 454 17.07 4.35 -8.42
C ARG A 454 18.01 4.01 -7.27
N ILE A 455 17.52 4.06 -6.03
CA ILE A 455 18.25 3.47 -4.90
C ILE A 455 18.08 1.95 -4.91
N ARG A 456 19.02 1.25 -4.30
CA ARG A 456 18.93 -0.18 -3.99
C ARG A 456 18.23 -0.36 -2.65
N ALA A 457 17.55 -1.49 -2.49
CA ALA A 457 16.82 -1.80 -1.26
C ALA A 457 17.71 -1.67 -0.01
N ARG A 458 18.94 -2.17 -0.08
CA ARG A 458 19.94 -2.08 1.01
C ARG A 458 20.27 -0.66 1.48
N GLU A 459 20.11 0.35 0.62
CA GLU A 459 20.46 1.74 0.94
C GLU A 459 19.36 2.41 1.78
N MET A 460 18.10 1.98 1.65
CA MET A 460 17.00 2.49 2.49
C MET A 460 16.74 1.64 3.73
N PHE A 461 17.03 0.34 3.70
CA PHE A 461 16.60 -0.58 4.75
C PHE A 461 17.14 -0.25 6.14
N GLY A 462 18.34 0.33 6.26
CA GLY A 462 18.85 0.74 7.57
C GLY A 462 18.00 1.79 8.27
N TYR A 463 17.51 2.79 7.53
CA TYR A 463 16.59 3.79 8.06
C TYR A 463 15.16 3.25 8.22
N ALA A 464 14.72 2.36 7.31
CA ALA A 464 13.43 1.70 7.43
C ALA A 464 13.34 0.85 8.71
N ILE A 465 14.40 0.08 9.02
CA ILE A 465 14.52 -0.70 10.25
C ILE A 465 14.59 0.21 11.48
N ALA A 466 15.36 1.31 11.42
CA ALA A 466 15.42 2.27 12.52
C ALA A 466 14.03 2.84 12.84
N MET A 467 13.26 3.21 11.82
CA MET A 467 11.89 3.68 11.96
C MET A 467 10.97 2.59 12.54
N LEU A 468 11.03 1.38 12.01
CA LEU A 468 10.24 0.24 12.49
C LEU A 468 10.51 -0.03 13.99
N LEU A 469 11.78 -0.08 14.39
CA LEU A 469 12.14 -0.27 15.80
C LEU A 469 11.66 0.88 16.68
N ALA A 470 11.66 2.11 16.18
CA ALA A 470 11.12 3.27 16.90
C ALA A 470 9.59 3.19 17.04
N LEU A 471 8.89 2.63 16.05
CA LEU A 471 7.43 2.47 16.06
C LEU A 471 6.96 1.41 17.07
N ILE A 472 7.73 0.35 17.34
CA ILE A 472 7.34 -0.72 18.28
C ILE A 472 6.85 -0.19 19.64
N PRO A 473 7.65 0.56 20.44
CA PRO A 473 7.18 1.04 21.74
C PRO A 473 6.04 2.06 21.62
N PHE A 474 6.03 2.85 20.55
CA PHE A 474 4.98 3.83 20.30
C PHE A 474 3.62 3.15 20.01
N LEU A 475 3.59 2.20 19.08
CA LEU A 475 2.38 1.47 18.69
C LEU A 475 1.86 0.61 19.84
N ALA A 476 2.74 -0.06 20.60
CA ALA A 476 2.35 -0.83 21.78
C ALA A 476 1.61 0.05 22.81
N VAL A 477 2.12 1.26 23.07
CA VAL A 477 1.47 2.22 23.99
C VAL A 477 0.18 2.79 23.38
N ALA A 478 0.22 3.19 22.11
CA ALA A 478 -0.92 3.80 21.44
C ALA A 478 -2.12 2.86 21.36
N LEU A 479 -1.91 1.60 20.94
CA LEU A 479 -2.96 0.59 20.84
C LEU A 479 -3.54 0.18 22.21
N TYR A 480 -2.74 0.27 23.27
CA TYR A 480 -3.17 -0.07 24.63
C TYR A 480 -3.90 1.09 25.33
N VAL A 481 -3.45 2.33 25.13
CA VAL A 481 -3.93 3.50 25.91
C VAL A 481 -5.04 4.27 25.19
N VAL A 482 -5.06 4.29 23.85
CA VAL A 482 -6.10 5.01 23.11
C VAL A 482 -7.42 4.27 23.27
N PRO A 483 -8.47 4.91 23.83
CA PRO A 483 -9.76 4.26 24.01
C PRO A 483 -10.46 4.08 22.65
N TYR A 484 -11.21 2.98 22.53
CA TYR A 484 -12.03 2.72 21.36
C TYR A 484 -13.35 3.49 21.38
#